data_AF-A0A9C6XV38-F1
#
_entry.id   AF-A0A9C6XV38-F1
#
_cell.length_a   1.000
_cell.length_b   1.000
_cell.length_c   1.000
_cell.angle_alpha   90.00
_cell.angle_beta   90.00
_cell.angle_gamma   90.00
#
_symmetry.space_group_name_H-M   'P 1'
#
loop_
_entity.id
_entity.type
_entity.pdbx_description
1 polymer ?
#
loop_
_entity_poly.entity_id
_entity_poly.type
_entity_poly.pdbx_seq_one_letter_code
_entity_poly.pdbx_strand_id
1 'polypeptide(L)'
;MQRQVKYSKAGLTELIVGSNKSIISSNGKGAIKGKGLRIKNAKNVIIQGITISDINPHVIWAGDALAFDNVENVWVHKCTIARIGRQHLVTYQQTNKGITVSSCLFDGTSPSAAYCDGKHYWVWLFWGTHDEITLINNRVVNTAGRTPHAGGWSKSQNYVHLIGNSMENNNHGGIEPKTGSYILSEGNKWTAFTNPINIMAKGGHIAMVNDANGASQCKKYLGANCLVNKFDNKSKSKTCIPCL
;
A
#
# COMPACT_ATOMS: atom_id res chain seq x y z
N MET A 1 -16.32 18.97 -27.19
CA MET A 1 -17.25 18.27 -26.27
C MET A 1 -16.64 18.30 -24.87
N GLN A 2 -17.15 19.13 -23.97
CA GLN A 2 -16.68 19.18 -22.57
C GLN A 2 -17.34 17.99 -21.85
N ARG A 3 -16.56 16.99 -21.45
CA ARG A 3 -17.10 15.84 -20.69
C ARG A 3 -17.32 16.31 -19.24
N GLN A 4 -18.58 16.34 -18.81
CA GLN A 4 -18.94 16.66 -17.43
C GLN A 4 -18.71 15.43 -16.55
N VAL A 5 -17.88 15.57 -15.51
CA VAL A 5 -17.68 14.52 -14.49
C VAL A 5 -18.53 14.86 -13.28
N LYS A 6 -19.38 13.92 -12.84
CA LYS A 6 -20.19 14.05 -11.62
C LYS A 6 -19.56 13.21 -10.52
N TYR A 7 -19.31 13.80 -9.35
CA TYR A 7 -18.73 13.11 -8.20
C TYR A 7 -19.30 13.69 -6.90
N SER A 8 -19.26 12.90 -5.82
CA SER A 8 -19.66 13.35 -4.50
C SER A 8 -18.58 14.24 -3.89
N LYS A 9 -18.96 15.45 -3.47
CA LYS A 9 -18.06 16.37 -2.74
C LYS A 9 -17.52 15.76 -1.45
N ALA A 10 -18.25 14.81 -0.86
CA ALA A 10 -17.86 14.14 0.37
C ALA A 10 -16.50 13.41 0.24
N GLY A 11 -16.15 12.88 -0.93
CA GLY A 11 -14.90 12.15 -1.12
C GLY A 11 -13.65 13.04 -1.22
N LEU A 12 -13.83 14.34 -1.47
CA LEU A 12 -12.70 15.27 -1.71
C LEU A 12 -11.87 15.57 -0.46
N THR A 13 -12.41 15.32 0.73
CA THR A 13 -11.76 15.63 2.01
C THR A 13 -11.95 14.47 2.96
N GLU A 14 -10.90 14.07 3.65
CA GLU A 14 -10.94 13.00 4.64
C GLU A 14 -11.44 13.50 6.01
N LEU A 15 -11.97 12.60 6.85
CA LEU A 15 -12.21 12.90 8.28
C LEU A 15 -10.89 12.91 9.03
N ILE A 16 -10.63 13.97 9.78
CA ILE A 16 -9.41 14.08 10.58
C ILE A 16 -9.50 13.20 11.83
N VAL A 17 -8.48 12.38 12.04
CA VAL A 17 -8.30 11.56 13.24
C VAL A 17 -7.10 12.09 14.02
N GLY A 18 -7.34 12.50 15.27
CA GLY A 18 -6.30 12.96 16.20
C GLY A 18 -5.67 11.83 17.02
N SER A 19 -4.76 12.18 17.92
CA SER A 19 -4.03 11.22 18.77
C SER A 19 -4.93 10.42 19.72
N ASN A 20 -4.43 9.26 20.17
CA ASN A 20 -5.06 8.41 21.19
C ASN A 20 -6.50 8.04 20.81
N LYS A 21 -6.65 7.38 19.66
CA LYS A 21 -7.94 6.95 19.14
C LYS A 21 -7.90 5.48 18.76
N SER A 22 -8.96 4.77 19.10
CA SER A 22 -9.21 3.41 18.65
C SER A 22 -10.55 3.39 17.92
N ILE A 23 -10.49 3.24 16.59
CA ILE A 23 -11.67 3.10 15.73
C ILE A 23 -11.85 1.61 15.46
N ILE A 24 -12.78 0.98 16.17
CA ILE A 24 -12.93 -0.47 16.18
C ILE A 24 -14.35 -0.85 15.78
N SER A 25 -14.46 -1.84 14.92
CA SER A 25 -15.70 -2.56 14.63
C SER A 25 -15.82 -3.78 15.56
N SER A 26 -16.84 -3.80 16.43
CA SER A 26 -17.05 -4.90 17.39
C SER A 26 -17.58 -6.18 16.76
N ASN A 27 -18.15 -6.10 15.54
CA ASN A 27 -18.79 -7.21 14.85
C ASN A 27 -18.27 -7.45 13.43
N GLY A 28 -17.20 -6.77 13.02
CA GLY A 28 -16.64 -6.84 11.67
C GLY A 28 -17.51 -6.20 10.57
N LYS A 29 -18.61 -5.52 10.92
CA LYS A 29 -19.54 -4.88 9.97
C LYS A 29 -19.45 -3.35 9.95
N GLY A 30 -18.70 -2.75 10.87
CA GLY A 30 -18.44 -1.31 10.88
C GLY A 30 -17.87 -0.83 9.54
N ALA A 31 -18.45 0.23 8.98
CA ALA A 31 -18.06 0.74 7.67
C ALA A 31 -18.09 2.27 7.61
N ILE A 32 -17.17 2.83 6.83
CA ILE A 32 -17.15 4.23 6.42
C ILE A 32 -17.29 4.25 4.90
N LYS A 33 -18.34 4.90 4.40
CA LYS A 33 -18.68 4.94 2.98
C LYS A 33 -18.63 6.37 2.43
N GLY A 34 -18.01 6.57 1.28
CA GLY A 34 -18.03 7.87 0.58
C GLY A 34 -17.11 8.96 1.16
N LYS A 35 -16.32 8.65 2.18
CA LYS A 35 -15.29 9.53 2.75
C LYS A 35 -14.15 8.70 3.36
N GLY A 36 -12.92 9.19 3.24
CA GLY A 36 -11.74 8.58 3.84
C GLY A 36 -11.44 9.10 5.25
N LEU A 37 -10.36 8.59 5.83
CA LEU A 37 -9.77 9.06 7.08
C LEU A 37 -8.39 9.66 6.81
N ARG A 38 -8.03 10.73 7.51
CA ARG A 38 -6.68 11.29 7.54
C ARG A 38 -6.22 11.41 8.97
N ILE A 39 -5.24 10.61 9.33
CA ILE A 39 -4.58 10.71 10.63
C ILE A 39 -3.54 11.81 10.48
N LYS A 40 -3.74 12.92 11.20
CA LYS A 40 -2.97 14.14 10.99
C LYS A 40 -2.41 14.69 12.29
N ASN A 41 -1.11 14.99 12.31
CA ASN A 41 -0.41 15.53 13.49
C ASN A 41 -0.75 14.72 14.74
N ALA A 42 -0.71 13.39 14.61
CA ALA A 42 -1.35 12.48 15.56
C ALA A 42 -0.48 11.27 15.84
N LYS A 43 -0.60 10.75 17.06
CA LYS A 43 0.09 9.52 17.47
C LYS A 43 -0.81 8.57 18.24
N ASN A 44 -0.41 7.29 18.29
CA ASN A 44 -1.12 6.24 19.02
C ASN A 44 -2.57 6.11 18.53
N VAL A 45 -2.72 5.64 17.29
CA VAL A 45 -4.02 5.43 16.64
C VAL A 45 -4.16 3.99 16.19
N ILE A 46 -5.29 3.36 16.54
CA ILE A 46 -5.68 2.03 16.11
C ILE A 46 -6.91 2.14 15.22
N ILE A 47 -6.89 1.49 14.06
CA ILE A 47 -8.04 1.32 13.18
C ILE A 47 -8.21 -0.18 12.93
N GLN A 48 -9.32 -0.75 13.40
CA GLN A 48 -9.49 -2.19 13.41
C GLN A 48 -10.86 -2.66 12.94
N GLY A 49 -10.87 -3.60 12.00
CA GLY A 49 -12.06 -4.37 11.64
C GLY A 49 -13.12 -3.60 10.84
N ILE A 50 -12.79 -2.40 10.34
CA ILE A 50 -13.73 -1.59 9.55
C ILE A 50 -13.53 -1.76 8.05
N THR A 51 -14.59 -1.48 7.28
CA THR A 51 -14.49 -1.32 5.83
C THR A 51 -14.49 0.16 5.45
N ILE A 52 -13.55 0.63 4.65
CA ILE A 52 -13.57 1.97 4.04
C ILE A 52 -13.78 1.79 2.54
N SER A 53 -14.88 2.34 2.00
CA SER A 53 -15.23 2.07 0.60
C SER A 53 -16.07 3.13 -0.10
N ASP A 54 -16.24 2.94 -1.41
CA ASP A 54 -17.14 3.70 -2.28
C ASP A 54 -16.88 5.21 -2.27
N ILE A 55 -15.60 5.57 -2.38
CA ILE A 55 -15.18 6.98 -2.43
C ILE A 55 -14.94 7.33 -3.90
N ASN A 56 -16.00 7.80 -4.58
CA ASN A 56 -15.95 8.23 -5.99
C ASN A 56 -15.12 7.28 -6.90
N PRO A 57 -15.45 5.97 -6.95
CA PRO A 57 -14.61 4.95 -7.61
C PRO A 57 -14.33 5.21 -9.09
N HIS A 58 -15.12 6.08 -9.73
CA HIS A 58 -15.02 6.43 -11.15
C HIS A 58 -14.18 7.67 -11.44
N VAL A 59 -13.63 8.35 -10.43
CA VAL A 59 -12.90 9.62 -10.61
C VAL A 59 -11.58 9.62 -9.84
N ILE A 60 -10.48 9.61 -10.58
CA ILE A 60 -9.14 9.83 -10.02
C ILE A 60 -9.09 11.24 -9.41
N TRP A 61 -8.40 11.39 -8.28
CA TRP A 61 -8.36 12.62 -7.45
C TRP A 61 -9.62 12.93 -6.65
N ALA A 62 -10.69 12.15 -6.77
CA ALA A 62 -11.92 12.40 -6.03
C ALA A 62 -12.00 11.68 -4.66
N GLY A 63 -10.86 11.18 -4.15
CA GLY A 63 -10.72 10.75 -2.76
C GLY A 63 -9.76 9.58 -2.55
N ASP A 64 -9.18 9.56 -1.35
CA ASP A 64 -8.36 8.47 -0.82
C ASP A 64 -9.05 7.84 0.39
N ALA A 65 -8.70 6.59 0.70
CA ALA A 65 -9.35 5.87 1.80
C ALA A 65 -8.71 6.18 3.16
N LEU A 66 -7.38 6.05 3.27
CA LEU A 66 -6.65 6.30 4.49
C LEU A 66 -5.34 7.06 4.21
N ALA A 67 -5.24 8.26 4.75
CA ALA A 67 -4.08 9.13 4.65
C ALA A 67 -3.34 9.26 5.99
N PHE A 68 -2.01 9.23 5.94
CA PHE A 68 -1.13 9.50 7.08
C PHE A 68 -0.35 10.79 6.81
N ASP A 69 -0.34 11.69 7.78
CA ASP A 69 0.21 13.03 7.61
C ASP A 69 0.80 13.52 8.94
N ASN A 70 2.11 13.34 9.11
CA ASN A 70 2.83 13.64 10.35
C ASN A 70 2.32 12.77 11.52
N VAL A 71 2.59 11.46 11.45
CA VAL A 71 2.07 10.49 12.41
C VAL A 71 3.16 9.65 13.08
N GLU A 72 2.84 9.12 14.27
CA GLU A 72 3.68 8.19 15.00
C GLU A 72 2.85 7.07 15.64
N ASN A 73 3.27 5.81 15.49
CA ASN A 73 2.63 4.65 16.11
C ASN A 73 1.16 4.51 15.69
N VAL A 74 0.94 4.10 14.44
CA VAL A 74 -0.39 3.83 13.90
C VAL A 74 -0.51 2.37 13.51
N TRP A 75 -1.60 1.73 13.96
CA TRP A 75 -1.89 0.35 13.62
C TRP A 75 -3.22 0.23 12.89
N VAL A 76 -3.17 -0.25 11.64
CA VAL A 76 -4.33 -0.58 10.82
C VAL A 76 -4.44 -2.10 10.74
N HIS A 77 -5.52 -2.66 11.27
CA HIS A 77 -5.65 -4.10 11.43
C HIS A 77 -6.98 -4.63 10.92
N LYS A 78 -6.97 -5.73 10.17
CA LYS A 78 -8.20 -6.42 9.72
C LYS A 78 -9.22 -5.51 9.03
N CYS A 79 -8.75 -4.46 8.36
CA CYS A 79 -9.60 -3.54 7.62
C CYS A 79 -9.80 -4.02 6.19
N THR A 80 -10.90 -3.61 5.56
CA THR A 80 -11.13 -3.80 4.13
C THR A 80 -11.18 -2.45 3.43
N ILE A 81 -10.41 -2.29 2.35
CA ILE A 81 -10.40 -1.07 1.52
C ILE A 81 -10.79 -1.45 0.10
N ALA A 82 -11.82 -0.81 -0.45
CA ALA A 82 -12.37 -1.16 -1.77
C ALA A 82 -13.07 0.02 -2.47
N ARG A 83 -13.09 0.02 -3.80
CA ARG A 83 -13.87 0.99 -4.63
C ARG A 83 -13.54 2.45 -4.28
N ILE A 84 -12.26 2.80 -4.36
CA ILE A 84 -11.73 4.13 -4.06
C ILE A 84 -11.27 4.80 -5.36
N GLY A 85 -11.53 6.09 -5.54
CA GLY A 85 -11.16 6.81 -6.76
C GLY A 85 -9.65 6.96 -6.95
N ARG A 86 -8.91 7.12 -5.84
CA ARG A 86 -7.43 7.18 -5.82
C ARG A 86 -6.85 6.21 -4.79
N GLN A 87 -5.98 6.64 -3.88
CA GLN A 87 -5.16 5.73 -3.07
C GLN A 87 -6.00 4.96 -2.05
N HIS A 88 -5.72 3.66 -1.90
CA HIS A 88 -6.18 2.94 -0.71
C HIS A 88 -5.44 3.44 0.52
N LEU A 89 -4.10 3.51 0.47
CA LEU A 89 -3.27 4.12 1.50
C LEU A 89 -2.37 5.20 0.89
N VAL A 90 -2.22 6.33 1.58
CA VAL A 90 -1.29 7.38 1.21
C VAL A 90 -0.56 7.95 2.41
N THR A 91 0.76 8.14 2.32
CA THR A 91 1.48 9.07 3.19
C THR A 91 1.65 10.39 2.44
N TYR A 92 1.16 11.48 3.03
CA TYR A 92 1.44 12.83 2.52
C TYR A 92 2.86 13.27 2.92
N GLN A 93 3.31 14.41 2.39
CA GLN A 93 4.71 14.89 2.40
C GLN A 93 5.19 15.37 3.79
N GLN A 94 5.08 14.50 4.79
CA GLN A 94 5.49 14.68 6.17
C GLN A 94 6.27 13.44 6.64
N THR A 95 6.81 13.51 7.85
CA THR A 95 7.47 12.38 8.51
C THR A 95 6.43 11.49 9.18
N ASN A 96 6.43 10.20 8.87
CA ASN A 96 5.54 9.20 9.45
C ASN A 96 6.35 8.02 10.00
N LYS A 97 6.14 7.66 11.27
CA LYS A 97 6.93 6.63 11.96
C LYS A 97 6.07 5.56 12.58
N GLY A 98 6.53 4.31 12.55
CA GLY A 98 5.84 3.20 13.18
C GLY A 98 4.43 2.95 12.65
N ILE A 99 4.22 2.97 11.33
CA ILE A 99 2.96 2.55 10.72
C ILE A 99 3.00 1.04 10.51
N THR A 100 2.06 0.31 11.10
CA THR A 100 1.85 -1.12 10.80
C THR A 100 0.47 -1.31 10.18
N VAL A 101 0.43 -1.97 9.03
CA VAL A 101 -0.80 -2.37 8.35
C VAL A 101 -0.80 -3.89 8.27
N SER A 102 -1.71 -4.52 9.00
CA SER A 102 -1.72 -5.97 9.15
C SER A 102 -3.05 -6.65 8.90
N SER A 103 -3.01 -7.79 8.22
CA SER A 103 -4.19 -8.64 7.97
C SER A 103 -5.36 -7.91 7.31
N CYS A 104 -5.09 -6.86 6.52
CA CYS A 104 -6.10 -6.11 5.80
C CYS A 104 -6.36 -6.69 4.41
N LEU A 105 -7.56 -6.46 3.89
CA LEU A 105 -7.93 -6.73 2.50
C LEU A 105 -7.90 -5.43 1.70
N PHE A 106 -7.13 -5.41 0.62
CA PHE A 106 -7.13 -4.36 -0.39
C PHE A 106 -7.75 -4.93 -1.67
N ASP A 107 -9.03 -4.61 -1.90
CA ASP A 107 -9.79 -5.08 -3.06
C ASP A 107 -9.76 -4.02 -4.17
N GLY A 108 -8.95 -4.31 -5.19
CA GLY A 108 -8.80 -3.45 -6.37
C GLY A 108 -9.87 -3.66 -7.44
N THR A 109 -10.92 -4.45 -7.19
CA THR A 109 -12.04 -4.58 -8.13
C THR A 109 -12.72 -3.23 -8.30
N SER A 110 -12.55 -2.61 -9.47
CA SER A 110 -13.03 -1.26 -9.76
C SER A 110 -13.86 -1.22 -11.04
N PRO A 111 -15.04 -0.57 -11.04
CA PRO A 111 -15.80 -0.32 -12.28
C PRO A 111 -15.09 0.69 -13.20
N SER A 112 -14.03 1.35 -12.74
CA SER A 112 -13.30 2.37 -13.49
C SER A 112 -11.81 2.25 -13.19
N ALA A 113 -11.17 1.36 -13.94
CA ALA A 113 -9.76 1.04 -13.84
C ALA A 113 -8.92 1.94 -14.76
N ALA A 114 -7.68 2.24 -14.36
CA ALA A 114 -6.74 3.04 -15.15
C ALA A 114 -6.45 2.43 -16.53
N TYR A 115 -6.52 1.10 -16.63
CA TYR A 115 -6.32 0.33 -17.87
C TYR A 115 -7.62 -0.29 -18.40
N CYS A 116 -8.79 0.16 -17.91
CA CYS A 116 -10.11 -0.29 -18.37
C CYS A 116 -10.34 -1.82 -18.26
N ASP A 117 -9.66 -2.50 -17.34
CA ASP A 117 -9.68 -3.97 -17.16
C ASP A 117 -10.24 -4.42 -15.80
N GLY A 118 -10.86 -3.51 -15.06
CA GLY A 118 -11.44 -3.77 -13.75
C GLY A 118 -10.46 -3.78 -12.57
N LYS A 119 -9.18 -3.43 -12.79
CA LYS A 119 -8.13 -3.49 -11.76
C LYS A 119 -7.64 -2.12 -11.29
N HIS A 120 -7.52 -1.96 -9.97
CA HIS A 120 -7.16 -0.68 -9.37
C HIS A 120 -5.66 -0.41 -9.39
N TYR A 121 -5.26 0.77 -9.87
CA TYR A 121 -3.84 1.16 -9.96
C TYR A 121 -3.32 1.87 -8.70
N TRP A 122 -4.20 2.52 -7.94
CA TRP A 122 -3.83 3.45 -6.88
C TRP A 122 -3.96 2.76 -5.51
N VAL A 123 -3.06 1.81 -5.21
CA VAL A 123 -3.16 1.00 -3.98
C VAL A 123 -2.43 1.69 -2.82
N TRP A 124 -1.10 1.63 -2.78
CA TRP A 124 -0.28 2.20 -1.71
C TRP A 124 0.72 3.20 -2.28
N LEU A 125 0.57 4.47 -1.90
CA LEU A 125 1.52 5.54 -2.24
C LEU A 125 2.20 6.06 -0.97
N PHE A 126 3.48 5.75 -0.82
CA PHE A 126 4.29 6.20 0.31
C PHE A 126 5.22 7.33 -0.12
N TRP A 127 4.73 8.56 0.09
CA TRP A 127 5.28 9.81 -0.41
C TRP A 127 5.66 10.78 0.71
N GLY A 128 5.88 10.25 1.92
CA GLY A 128 6.39 11.01 3.05
C GLY A 128 7.82 11.50 2.82
N THR A 129 8.22 12.50 3.61
CA THR A 129 9.63 12.92 3.68
C THR A 129 10.48 11.89 4.41
N HIS A 130 9.86 11.14 5.33
CA HIS A 130 10.42 9.97 5.98
C HIS A 130 9.27 9.04 6.35
N ASP A 131 9.31 7.79 5.94
CA ASP A 131 8.28 6.80 6.23
C ASP A 131 8.91 5.54 6.85
N GLU A 132 8.32 5.02 7.92
CA GLU A 132 8.62 3.69 8.48
C GLU A 132 7.33 2.86 8.49
N ILE A 133 7.22 1.93 7.53
CA ILE A 133 5.97 1.22 7.25
C ILE A 133 6.19 -0.29 7.19
N THR A 134 5.41 -1.02 7.98
CA THR A 134 5.31 -2.48 7.90
C THR A 134 3.97 -2.88 7.30
N LEU A 135 4.02 -3.59 6.17
CA LEU A 135 2.88 -4.21 5.52
C LEU A 135 2.97 -5.73 5.72
N ILE A 136 2.21 -6.26 6.67
CA ILE A 136 2.31 -7.66 7.08
C ILE A 136 1.02 -8.45 6.90
N ASN A 137 1.11 -9.61 6.25
CA ASN A 137 0.00 -10.56 6.13
C ASN A 137 -1.29 -9.97 5.51
N ASN A 138 -1.17 -8.96 4.64
CA ASN A 138 -2.31 -8.39 3.94
C ASN A 138 -2.66 -9.23 2.71
N ARG A 139 -3.92 -9.14 2.28
CA ARG A 139 -4.38 -9.70 1.02
C ARG A 139 -4.67 -8.58 0.03
N VAL A 140 -4.06 -8.62 -1.13
CA VAL A 140 -4.15 -7.59 -2.18
C VAL A 140 -4.60 -8.25 -3.46
N VAL A 141 -5.77 -7.88 -3.98
CA VAL A 141 -6.40 -8.55 -5.12
C VAL A 141 -6.78 -7.56 -6.22
N ASN A 142 -6.72 -7.98 -7.47
CA ASN A 142 -7.24 -7.24 -8.64
C ASN A 142 -6.63 -5.85 -8.78
N THR A 143 -5.30 -5.77 -8.80
CA THR A 143 -4.57 -4.49 -8.86
C THR A 143 -3.79 -4.32 -10.15
N ALA A 144 -3.32 -3.11 -10.42
CA ALA A 144 -2.57 -2.76 -11.63
C ALA A 144 -1.30 -1.93 -11.36
N GLY A 145 -1.04 -1.53 -10.11
CA GLY A 145 0.02 -0.59 -9.79
C GLY A 145 0.15 -0.31 -8.31
N ARG A 146 1.26 0.33 -7.95
CA ARG A 146 1.53 0.92 -6.63
C ARG A 146 1.31 -0.06 -5.48
N THR A 147 1.93 -1.22 -5.54
CA THR A 147 1.84 -2.23 -4.46
C THR A 147 3.20 -2.53 -3.80
N PRO A 148 3.92 -1.56 -3.21
CA PRO A 148 3.65 -0.11 -3.14
C PRO A 148 4.41 0.73 -4.19
N HIS A 149 4.02 1.99 -4.36
CA HIS A 149 4.93 3.05 -4.83
C HIS A 149 5.54 3.72 -3.60
N ALA A 150 6.86 3.79 -3.50
CA ALA A 150 7.53 4.44 -2.37
C ALA A 150 8.64 5.39 -2.84
N GLY A 151 8.79 6.53 -2.17
CA GLY A 151 9.79 7.54 -2.47
C GLY A 151 9.40 8.43 -3.65
N GLY A 152 10.39 9.12 -4.22
CA GLY A 152 10.18 10.01 -5.36
C GLY A 152 9.65 11.40 -5.00
N TRP A 153 9.56 11.73 -3.70
CA TRP A 153 9.32 13.10 -3.22
C TRP A 153 10.58 13.67 -2.59
N SER A 154 11.20 14.67 -3.24
CA SER A 154 12.33 15.42 -2.65
C SER A 154 13.41 14.48 -2.06
N LYS A 155 13.98 14.84 -0.89
CA LYS A 155 14.91 14.02 -0.10
C LYS A 155 14.16 12.96 0.74
N SER A 156 13.19 12.23 0.18
CA SER A 156 12.44 11.19 0.91
C SER A 156 13.36 10.08 1.45
N GLN A 157 13.02 9.54 2.63
CA GLN A 157 13.63 8.34 3.22
C GLN A 157 12.53 7.36 3.66
N ASN A 158 12.09 6.52 2.74
CA ASN A 158 10.89 5.71 2.94
C ASN A 158 11.28 4.24 3.07
N TYR A 159 11.27 3.74 4.30
CA TYR A 159 11.55 2.36 4.68
C TYR A 159 10.25 1.56 4.71
N VAL A 160 10.15 0.56 3.84
CA VAL A 160 8.94 -0.26 3.71
C VAL A 160 9.28 -1.73 3.82
N HIS A 161 8.66 -2.42 4.78
CA HIS A 161 8.79 -3.86 4.97
C HIS A 161 7.51 -4.58 4.51
N LEU A 162 7.60 -5.30 3.40
CA LEU A 162 6.53 -6.17 2.89
C LEU A 162 6.82 -7.60 3.33
N ILE A 163 6.03 -8.12 4.27
CA ILE A 163 6.23 -9.45 4.82
C ILE A 163 4.96 -10.30 4.81
N GLY A 164 5.03 -11.48 4.19
CA GLY A 164 3.95 -12.48 4.27
C GLY A 164 2.62 -12.10 3.60
N ASN A 165 2.60 -11.10 2.72
CA ASN A 165 1.38 -10.68 2.02
C ASN A 165 0.99 -11.65 0.89
N SER A 166 -0.31 -11.75 0.59
CA SER A 166 -0.83 -12.41 -0.62
C SER A 166 -1.13 -11.37 -1.69
N MET A 167 -0.42 -11.44 -2.82
CA MET A 167 -0.46 -10.50 -3.94
C MET A 167 -1.06 -11.23 -5.16
N GLU A 168 -2.30 -10.91 -5.50
CA GLU A 168 -3.14 -11.71 -6.40
C GLU A 168 -3.66 -10.88 -7.60
N ASN A 169 -3.55 -11.45 -8.79
CA ASN A 169 -4.17 -10.97 -10.03
C ASN A 169 -3.79 -9.53 -10.43
N ASN A 170 -2.53 -9.33 -10.83
CA ASN A 170 -2.03 -8.08 -11.40
C ASN A 170 -1.27 -8.39 -12.71
N ASN A 171 -1.79 -7.92 -13.84
CA ASN A 171 -1.20 -8.11 -15.18
C ASN A 171 -0.36 -6.91 -15.65
N HIS A 172 -0.11 -5.96 -14.75
CA HIS A 172 0.62 -4.71 -15.01
C HIS A 172 1.89 -4.67 -14.16
N GLY A 173 2.13 -3.57 -13.44
CA GLY A 173 3.28 -3.39 -12.54
C GLY A 173 2.88 -3.46 -11.07
N GLY A 174 3.78 -3.96 -10.23
CA GLY A 174 3.59 -4.02 -8.77
C GLY A 174 4.34 -2.94 -8.01
N ILE A 175 5.38 -3.36 -7.31
CA ILE A 175 6.24 -2.52 -6.47
C ILE A 175 6.99 -1.52 -7.36
N GLU A 176 6.93 -0.24 -7.01
CA GLU A 176 7.55 0.87 -7.71
C GLU A 176 8.46 1.65 -6.75
N PRO A 177 9.70 1.16 -6.50
CA PRO A 177 10.67 1.91 -5.73
C PRO A 177 11.16 3.13 -6.53
N LYS A 178 11.14 4.30 -5.89
CA LYS A 178 11.66 5.56 -6.41
C LYS A 178 12.78 6.10 -5.53
N THR A 179 13.51 7.10 -6.02
CA THR A 179 14.58 7.76 -5.25
C THR A 179 14.16 8.03 -3.81
N GLY A 180 14.99 7.56 -2.87
CA GLY A 180 14.74 7.69 -1.43
C GLY A 180 13.94 6.55 -0.78
N SER A 181 13.50 5.55 -1.54
CA SER A 181 12.85 4.36 -0.96
C SER A 181 13.81 3.22 -0.70
N TYR A 182 13.58 2.49 0.40
CA TYR A 182 14.25 1.25 0.76
C TYR A 182 13.19 0.21 1.11
N ILE A 183 13.01 -0.77 0.23
CA ILE A 183 11.94 -1.77 0.36
C ILE A 183 12.55 -3.15 0.62
N LEU A 184 12.15 -3.80 1.71
CA LEU A 184 12.42 -5.22 1.95
C LEU A 184 11.14 -6.02 1.68
N SER A 185 11.21 -7.01 0.78
CA SER A 185 10.09 -7.88 0.42
C SER A 185 10.46 -9.33 0.66
N GLU A 186 9.81 -9.95 1.65
CA GLU A 186 10.09 -11.31 2.09
C GLU A 186 8.82 -12.11 2.40
N GLY A 187 8.83 -13.42 2.15
CA GLY A 187 7.74 -14.34 2.49
C GLY A 187 6.40 -14.06 1.78
N ASN A 188 6.34 -13.13 0.83
CA ASN A 188 5.10 -12.80 0.13
C ASN A 188 4.76 -13.88 -0.91
N LYS A 189 3.47 -14.11 -1.14
CA LYS A 189 2.96 -14.99 -2.19
C LYS A 189 2.45 -14.16 -3.36
N TRP A 190 2.96 -14.45 -4.56
CA TRP A 190 2.60 -13.78 -5.81
C TRP A 190 1.86 -14.78 -6.70
N THR A 191 0.61 -14.47 -7.04
CA THR A 191 -0.25 -15.36 -7.84
C THR A 191 -0.87 -14.56 -8.99
N ALA A 192 -0.67 -15.02 -10.23
CA ALA A 192 -1.04 -14.30 -11.44
C ALA A 192 -0.55 -12.83 -11.43
N PHE A 193 0.74 -12.63 -11.10
CA PHE A 193 1.36 -11.31 -10.96
C PHE A 193 2.47 -11.08 -12.00
N THR A 194 2.15 -10.44 -13.12
CA THR A 194 3.02 -10.38 -14.31
C THR A 194 4.36 -9.69 -14.06
N ASN A 195 4.37 -8.49 -13.45
CA ASN A 195 5.60 -7.78 -13.10
C ASN A 195 5.58 -7.35 -11.62
N PRO A 196 6.07 -8.19 -10.69
CA PRO A 196 6.15 -7.86 -9.26
C PRO A 196 6.87 -6.54 -8.99
N ILE A 197 7.89 -6.22 -9.79
CA ILE A 197 8.52 -4.90 -9.83
C ILE A 197 8.05 -4.19 -11.10
N ASN A 198 7.55 -2.97 -10.95
CA ASN A 198 7.14 -2.12 -12.05
C ASN A 198 8.34 -1.70 -12.91
N ILE A 199 8.25 -1.84 -14.23
CA ILE A 199 9.30 -1.47 -15.19
C ILE A 199 9.66 0.03 -15.17
N MET A 200 8.75 0.87 -14.65
CA MET A 200 8.96 2.31 -14.51
C MET A 200 9.66 2.68 -13.19
N ALA A 201 9.98 1.70 -12.34
CA ALA A 201 10.74 1.92 -11.11
C ALA A 201 12.13 2.50 -11.42
N LYS A 202 12.55 3.54 -10.69
CA LYS A 202 13.83 4.21 -10.95
C LYS A 202 14.35 4.89 -9.68
N GLY A 203 15.60 4.61 -9.34
CA GLY A 203 16.36 5.32 -8.31
C GLY A 203 16.11 4.89 -6.87
N GLY A 204 15.12 4.03 -6.61
CA GLY A 204 14.90 3.44 -5.29
C GLY A 204 15.59 2.09 -5.11
N HIS A 205 15.69 1.65 -3.86
CA HIS A 205 16.28 0.37 -3.48
C HIS A 205 15.19 -0.64 -3.10
N ILE A 206 15.38 -1.88 -3.55
CA ILE A 206 14.51 -3.00 -3.21
C ILE A 206 15.33 -4.28 -3.02
N ALA A 207 15.09 -4.98 -1.92
CA ALA A 207 15.55 -6.33 -1.67
C ALA A 207 14.35 -7.28 -1.78
N MET A 208 14.28 -8.03 -2.90
CA MET A 208 13.32 -9.13 -3.07
C MET A 208 13.98 -10.44 -2.66
N VAL A 209 13.58 -11.00 -1.52
CA VAL A 209 14.15 -12.25 -1.00
C VAL A 209 13.53 -13.43 -1.75
N ASN A 210 14.19 -13.88 -2.81
CA ASN A 210 13.62 -14.88 -3.74
C ASN A 210 14.26 -16.27 -3.64
N ASP A 211 15.34 -16.42 -2.85
CA ASP A 211 16.00 -17.70 -2.61
C ASP A 211 16.67 -17.74 -1.22
N ALA A 212 17.20 -18.91 -0.86
CA ALA A 212 17.86 -19.14 0.42
C ALA A 212 19.13 -18.29 0.64
N ASN A 213 19.83 -17.94 -0.45
CA ASN A 213 21.02 -17.11 -0.36
C ASN A 213 20.64 -15.68 0.02
N GLY A 214 19.66 -15.08 -0.65
CA GLY A 214 19.10 -13.78 -0.29
C GLY A 214 18.52 -13.79 1.13
N ALA A 215 17.86 -14.87 1.53
CA ALA A 215 17.34 -15.03 2.88
C ALA A 215 18.44 -14.99 3.96
N SER A 216 19.58 -15.65 3.71
CA SER A 216 20.68 -15.71 4.67
C SER A 216 21.37 -14.35 4.92
N GLN A 217 21.35 -13.44 3.93
CA GLN A 217 21.96 -12.10 4.05
C GLN A 217 21.30 -11.26 5.13
N CYS A 218 20.01 -11.47 5.40
CA CYS A 218 19.28 -10.76 6.44
C CYS A 218 19.81 -11.03 7.85
N LYS A 219 20.44 -12.18 8.11
CA LYS A 219 20.92 -12.55 9.45
C LYS A 219 21.89 -11.52 10.03
N LYS A 220 22.73 -10.92 9.17
CA LYS A 220 23.68 -9.87 9.56
C LYS A 220 22.98 -8.58 10.03
N TYR A 221 21.83 -8.25 9.44
CA TYR A 221 21.16 -6.95 9.64
C TYR A 221 19.96 -7.04 10.59
N LEU A 222 19.25 -8.17 10.59
CA LEU A 222 17.99 -8.39 11.31
C LEU A 222 18.10 -9.48 12.40
N GLY A 223 19.26 -10.14 12.53
CA GLY A 223 19.47 -11.22 13.51
C GLY A 223 18.83 -12.56 13.13
N ALA A 224 18.08 -12.62 12.03
CA ALA A 224 17.45 -13.83 11.51
C ALA A 224 17.51 -13.89 9.98
N ASN A 225 17.40 -15.10 9.43
CA ASN A 225 17.21 -15.26 7.99
C ASN A 225 15.83 -14.70 7.58
N CYS A 226 15.76 -14.02 6.44
CA CYS A 226 14.49 -13.60 5.87
C CYS A 226 13.69 -14.79 5.31
N LEU A 227 12.42 -14.56 5.01
CA LEU A 227 11.52 -15.52 4.37
C LEU A 227 11.57 -15.40 2.84
N VAL A 228 11.59 -16.53 2.14
CA VAL A 228 11.60 -16.56 0.67
C VAL A 228 10.21 -16.26 0.10
N ASN A 229 10.12 -15.31 -0.85
CA ASN A 229 8.92 -15.05 -1.64
C ASN A 229 8.56 -16.25 -2.52
N LYS A 230 7.26 -16.49 -2.71
CA LYS A 230 6.74 -17.59 -3.52
C LYS A 230 6.01 -17.03 -4.75
N PHE A 231 6.31 -17.56 -5.93
CA PHE A 231 5.73 -17.14 -7.21
C PHE A 231 5.06 -18.33 -7.89
N ASP A 232 3.90 -18.14 -8.51
CA ASP A 232 3.32 -19.13 -9.43
C ASP A 232 3.93 -19.02 -10.84
N ASN A 233 3.62 -19.98 -11.72
CA ASN A 233 4.15 -20.01 -13.09
C ASN A 233 3.78 -18.79 -13.95
N LYS A 234 2.75 -18.03 -13.55
CA LYS A 234 2.31 -16.81 -14.24
C LYS A 234 2.99 -15.55 -13.68
N SER A 235 3.71 -15.68 -12.57
CA SER A 235 4.38 -14.58 -11.89
C SER A 235 5.87 -14.59 -12.21
N LYS A 236 6.37 -13.55 -12.88
CA LYS A 236 7.77 -13.48 -13.28
C LYS A 236 8.57 -12.69 -12.25
N SER A 237 9.30 -13.40 -11.38
CA SER A 237 10.45 -12.80 -10.69
C SER A 237 11.63 -12.78 -11.67
N LYS A 238 11.85 -11.66 -12.38
CA LYS A 238 13.19 -11.39 -12.88
C LYS A 238 14.04 -11.04 -11.66
N THR A 239 15.09 -11.83 -11.41
CA THR A 239 16.16 -11.51 -10.47
C THR A 239 16.64 -10.07 -10.73
N CYS A 240 16.31 -9.14 -9.83
CA CYS A 240 16.88 -7.80 -9.85
C CYS A 240 17.85 -7.67 -8.68
N ILE A 241 19.14 -7.76 -9.04
CA ILE A 241 20.31 -7.25 -8.32
C ILE A 241 20.58 -5.88 -9.00
N PRO A 242 20.78 -4.77 -8.27
CA PRO A 242 21.82 -4.62 -7.27
C PRO A 242 21.29 -4.69 -5.84
N CYS A 243 21.86 -5.62 -5.09
CA CYS A 243 21.90 -5.59 -3.64
C CYS A 243 22.46 -4.25 -3.14
N LEU A 244 22.12 -3.94 -1.89
CA LEU A 244 22.76 -2.95 -1.02
C LEU A 244 24.23 -2.68 -1.34
#